data_AF-A0A7Y5N3Q4-F1
#
_entry.id   AF-A0A7Y5N3Q4-F1
#
_cell.length_a   1.000
_cell.length_b   1.000
_cell.length_c   1.000
_cell.angle_alpha   90.00
_cell.angle_beta   90.00
_cell.angle_gamma   90.00
#
_symmetry.space_group_name_H-M   'P 1'
#
loop_
_entity.id
_entity.type
_entity.pdbx_description
1 polymer ?
#
loop_
_entity_poly.entity_id
_entity_poly.type
_entity_poly.pdbx_seq_one_letter_code
_entity_poly.pdbx_strand_id
1 'polypeptide(L)'
;GPIVDTRGRPLGEHGGVAQFTIGQRRGIGIAAEKAYYVVRLEPQTNTVVVGDEEDLSLQSMRVERLNWIALEGLAPGESLRALVKVRYRHRGAPATVLARADGTCDVLFDEPEKGVSPGQCAVFYAAAGERQFDPEECLGGGWIA
;
A
#
# COMPACT_ATOMS: atom_id res chain seq x y z
N GLY A 1 -7.96 -23.47 1.27
CA GLY A 1 -8.12 -22.67 2.49
C GLY A 1 -9.46 -21.97 2.46
N PRO A 2 -9.88 -21.32 3.55
CA PRO A 2 -11.13 -20.57 3.59
C PRO A 2 -11.02 -19.26 2.78
N ILE A 3 -12.12 -18.91 2.10
CA ILE A 3 -12.36 -17.58 1.57
C ILE A 3 -13.32 -16.88 2.55
N VAL A 4 -12.92 -15.74 3.11
CA VAL A 4 -13.72 -14.98 4.07
C VAL A 4 -13.91 -13.54 3.60
N ASP A 5 -14.96 -12.87 4.08
CA ASP A 5 -15.10 -11.43 3.87
C ASP A 5 -14.23 -10.61 4.85
N THR A 6 -14.22 -9.28 4.70
CA THR A 6 -13.48 -8.36 5.59
C THR A 6 -13.94 -8.40 7.05
N ARG A 7 -15.08 -9.02 7.36
CA ARG A 7 -15.61 -9.24 8.72
C ARG A 7 -15.35 -10.66 9.22
N GLY A 8 -14.61 -11.47 8.46
CA GLY A 8 -14.29 -12.86 8.78
C GLY A 8 -15.42 -13.85 8.52
N ARG A 9 -16.51 -13.44 7.83
CA ARG A 9 -17.59 -14.37 7.48
C ARG A 9 -17.13 -15.31 6.36
N PRO A 10 -17.27 -16.64 6.51
CA PRO A 10 -16.89 -17.58 5.46
C PRO A 10 -17.82 -17.45 4.25
N LEU A 11 -17.22 -17.39 3.06
CA LEU A 11 -17.91 -17.29 1.77
C LEU A 11 -17.65 -18.51 0.86
N GLY A 12 -16.60 -19.28 1.13
CA GLY A 12 -16.26 -20.47 0.36
C GLY A 12 -14.86 -20.97 0.66
N GLU A 13 -14.31 -21.76 -0.26
CA GLU A 13 -12.97 -22.36 -0.14
C GLU A 13 -12.19 -22.25 -1.46
N HIS A 14 -10.86 -22.35 -1.37
CA HIS A 14 -9.95 -22.32 -2.52
C HIS A 14 -8.87 -23.41 -2.46
N GLY A 15 -8.27 -23.72 -3.62
CA GLY A 15 -7.23 -24.74 -3.78
C GLY A 15 -5.82 -24.37 -3.30
N GLY A 16 -5.54 -23.08 -3.08
CA GLY A 16 -4.29 -22.62 -2.48
C GLY A 16 -4.12 -21.10 -2.56
N VAL A 17 -3.53 -20.47 -1.54
CA VAL A 17 -3.43 -18.99 -1.45
C VAL A 17 -2.58 -18.40 -2.59
N ALA A 18 -1.60 -19.16 -3.08
CA ALA A 18 -0.71 -18.75 -4.17
C ALA A 18 -1.41 -18.59 -5.54
N GLN A 19 -2.66 -19.03 -5.67
CA GLN A 19 -3.46 -18.87 -6.89
C GLN A 19 -4.13 -17.49 -6.97
N PHE A 20 -3.97 -16.68 -5.93
CA PHE A 20 -4.64 -15.39 -5.79
C PHE A 20 -3.64 -14.24 -5.81
N THR A 21 -4.11 -13.09 -6.29
CA THR A 21 -3.38 -11.82 -6.23
C THR A 21 -4.29 -10.77 -5.62
N ILE A 22 -3.76 -9.88 -4.77
CA ILE A 22 -4.51 -8.74 -4.25
C ILE A 22 -5.06 -7.91 -5.43
N GLY A 23 -6.32 -7.51 -5.36
CA GLY A 23 -7.06 -6.85 -6.45
C GLY A 23 -7.69 -7.80 -7.47
N GLN A 24 -7.48 -9.11 -7.37
CA GLN A 24 -8.11 -10.09 -8.27
C GLN A 24 -9.64 -10.09 -8.08
N ARG A 25 -10.37 -9.96 -9.19
CA ARG A 25 -11.84 -10.05 -9.24
C ARG A 25 -12.36 -11.38 -9.81
N ARG A 26 -11.70 -11.90 -10.85
CA ARG A 26 -12.14 -13.11 -11.58
C ARG A 26 -11.51 -14.35 -10.96
N GLY A 27 -12.19 -15.50 -11.09
CA GLY A 27 -11.66 -16.78 -10.64
C GLY A 27 -11.59 -16.95 -9.12
N ILE A 28 -12.36 -16.18 -8.35
CA ILE A 28 -12.43 -16.34 -6.89
C ILE A 28 -13.19 -17.61 -6.48
N GLY A 29 -14.12 -18.07 -7.31
CA GLY A 29 -14.83 -19.33 -7.09
C GLY A 29 -15.96 -19.26 -6.04
N ILE A 30 -16.41 -18.04 -5.69
CA ILE A 30 -17.56 -17.82 -4.80
C ILE A 30 -18.75 -17.28 -5.59
N ALA A 31 -19.95 -17.76 -5.26
CA ALA A 31 -21.20 -17.19 -5.75
C ALA A 31 -21.54 -15.96 -4.89
N ALA A 32 -21.71 -14.80 -5.51
CA ALA A 32 -21.99 -13.55 -4.80
C ALA A 32 -22.91 -12.65 -5.63
N GLU A 33 -23.80 -11.94 -4.94
CA GLU A 33 -24.69 -10.94 -5.55
C GLU A 33 -23.92 -9.68 -6.01
N LYS A 34 -22.75 -9.43 -5.43
CA LYS A 34 -21.87 -8.30 -5.74
C LYS A 34 -20.47 -8.77 -6.15
N ALA A 35 -19.73 -7.88 -6.81
CA ALA A 35 -18.36 -8.17 -7.22
C ALA A 35 -17.41 -8.12 -6.01
N TYR A 36 -16.77 -9.25 -5.71
CA TYR A 36 -15.70 -9.34 -4.74
C TYR A 36 -14.33 -9.18 -5.38
N TYR A 37 -13.41 -8.62 -4.61
CA TYR A 37 -12.00 -8.51 -4.90
C TYR A 37 -11.20 -9.15 -3.78
N VAL A 38 -10.07 -9.78 -4.09
CA VAL A 38 -9.10 -10.22 -3.08
C VAL A 38 -8.46 -9.00 -2.44
N VAL A 39 -8.70 -8.75 -1.16
CA VAL A 39 -8.21 -7.56 -0.46
C VAL A 39 -7.00 -7.85 0.41
N ARG A 40 -6.87 -9.09 0.90
CA ARG A 40 -5.74 -9.54 1.72
C ARG A 40 -5.52 -11.04 1.53
N LEU A 41 -4.26 -11.44 1.54
CA LEU A 41 -3.84 -12.84 1.56
C LEU A 41 -3.13 -13.09 2.89
N GLU A 42 -3.47 -14.20 3.56
CA GLU A 42 -2.88 -14.59 4.83
C GLU A 42 -2.22 -15.97 4.68
N PRO A 43 -0.95 -16.04 4.22
CA PRO A 43 -0.29 -17.31 3.95
C PRO A 43 -0.15 -18.20 5.20
N GLN A 44 -0.02 -17.61 6.39
CA GLN A 44 0.14 -18.32 7.65
C GLN A 44 -1.11 -19.13 8.02
N THR A 45 -2.29 -18.62 7.66
CA THR A 45 -3.59 -19.26 7.93
C THR A 45 -4.18 -19.90 6.66
N ASN A 46 -3.50 -19.76 5.51
CA ASN A 46 -3.99 -20.15 4.19
C ASN A 46 -5.38 -19.55 3.89
N THR A 47 -5.61 -18.30 4.29
CA THR A 47 -6.89 -17.60 4.15
C THR A 47 -6.82 -16.57 3.02
N VAL A 48 -7.88 -16.53 2.22
CA VAL A 48 -8.11 -15.47 1.22
C VAL A 48 -9.21 -14.55 1.75
N VAL A 49 -8.89 -13.29 1.97
CA VAL A 49 -9.88 -12.29 2.41
C VAL A 49 -10.36 -11.53 1.18
N VAL A 50 -11.68 -11.43 1.02
CA VAL A 50 -12.33 -10.70 -0.07
C VAL A 50 -13.20 -9.56 0.46
N GLY A 51 -13.34 -8.52 -0.35
CA GLY A 51 -14.13 -7.33 -0.03
C GLY A 51 -14.62 -6.65 -1.29
N ASP A 52 -15.22 -5.48 -1.12
CA ASP A 52 -15.65 -4.66 -2.24
C ASP A 52 -14.44 -3.89 -2.81
N GLU A 53 -14.64 -3.15 -3.89
CA GLU A 53 -13.53 -2.41 -4.53
C GLU A 53 -12.93 -1.34 -3.61
N GLU A 54 -13.73 -0.80 -2.69
CA GLU A 54 -13.31 0.20 -1.71
C GLU A 54 -12.32 -0.38 -0.69
N ASP A 55 -12.47 -1.65 -0.34
CA ASP A 55 -11.60 -2.39 0.59
C ASP A 55 -10.19 -2.64 0.02
N LEU A 56 -9.94 -2.35 -1.27
CA LEU A 56 -8.61 -2.38 -1.89
C LEU A 56 -7.76 -1.13 -1.60
N SER A 57 -8.36 -0.12 -0.96
CA SER A 57 -7.70 1.14 -0.66
C SER A 57 -7.00 1.04 0.68
N LEU A 58 -5.75 1.48 0.76
CA LEU A 58 -4.97 1.49 2.00
C LEU A 58 -4.71 2.93 2.43
N GLN A 59 -4.99 3.23 3.70
CA GLN A 59 -4.67 4.55 4.28
C GLN A 59 -3.19 4.68 4.66
N SER A 60 -2.49 3.56 4.81
CA SER A 60 -1.06 3.58 5.13
C SER A 60 -0.32 2.40 4.51
N MET A 61 1.00 2.56 4.38
CA MET A 61 1.91 1.50 3.96
C MET A 61 3.26 1.63 4.66
N ARG A 62 4.00 0.53 4.73
CA ARG A 62 5.41 0.55 5.14
C ARG A 62 6.30 0.56 3.91
N VAL A 63 7.34 1.38 3.96
CA VAL A 63 8.37 1.43 2.93
C VAL A 63 9.72 1.11 3.55
N GLU A 64 10.40 0.11 2.99
CA GLU A 64 11.72 -0.34 3.38
C GLU A 64 12.78 -0.01 2.32
N ARG A 65 14.05 -0.29 2.64
CA ARG A 65 15.19 -0.09 1.72
C ARG A 65 15.21 1.32 1.13
N LEU A 66 15.10 2.30 2.01
CA LEU A 66 15.01 3.71 1.66
C LEU A 66 16.28 4.18 0.96
N ASN A 67 16.10 5.02 -0.06
CA ASN A 67 17.15 5.75 -0.76
C ASN A 67 16.72 7.21 -0.91
N TRP A 68 17.39 8.10 -0.19
CA TRP A 68 17.14 9.54 -0.21
C TRP A 68 18.05 10.22 -1.25
N ILE A 69 17.55 11.28 -1.88
CA ILE A 69 18.23 12.00 -2.98
C ILE A 69 18.42 13.46 -2.61
N ALA A 70 17.34 14.18 -2.28
CA ALA A 70 17.37 15.61 -1.99
C ALA A 70 17.66 15.92 -0.50
N LEU A 71 17.78 14.89 0.34
CA LEU A 71 18.12 15.00 1.76
C LEU A 71 18.99 13.81 2.17
N GLU A 72 19.75 13.95 3.25
CA GLU A 72 20.57 12.84 3.80
C GLU A 72 19.70 11.72 4.38
N GLY A 73 18.51 12.07 4.86
CA GLY A 73 17.52 11.16 5.43
C GLY A 73 16.67 11.84 6.49
N LEU A 74 15.83 11.05 7.16
CA LEU A 74 15.00 11.48 8.28
C LEU A 74 15.43 10.71 9.54
N ALA A 75 15.65 11.41 10.64
CA ALA A 75 15.92 10.77 11.92
C ALA A 75 14.66 10.04 12.45
N PRO A 76 14.79 9.00 13.27
CA PRO A 76 13.63 8.31 13.84
C PRO A 76 12.67 9.26 14.56
N GLY A 77 11.39 9.20 14.19
CA GLY A 77 10.35 10.08 14.71
C GLY A 77 10.18 11.40 13.93
N GLU A 78 11.09 11.74 13.03
CA GLU A 78 10.88 12.85 12.09
C GLU A 78 9.89 12.46 11.00
N SER A 79 9.20 13.49 10.49
CA SER A 79 8.21 13.33 9.43
C SER A 79 8.37 14.38 8.36
N LEU A 80 8.03 14.01 7.13
CA LEU A 80 8.08 14.87 5.96
C LEU A 80 6.76 14.82 5.20
N ARG A 81 6.25 15.98 4.78
CA ARG A 81 5.12 16.06 3.85
C ARG A 81 5.60 15.84 2.43
N ALA A 82 4.96 14.91 1.72
CA ALA A 82 5.35 14.53 0.37
C ALA A 82 4.15 14.18 -0.50
N LEU A 83 4.34 14.26 -1.81
CA LEU A 83 3.51 13.56 -2.79
C LEU A 83 4.13 12.19 -3.03
N VAL A 84 3.39 11.13 -2.71
CA VAL A 84 3.90 9.76 -2.79
C VAL A 84 3.29 9.03 -3.98
N LYS A 85 4.14 8.52 -4.87
CA LYS A 85 3.75 7.67 -6.00
C LYS A 85 4.00 6.21 -5.64
N VAL A 86 2.94 5.40 -5.63
CA VAL A 86 3.01 3.96 -5.27
C VAL A 86 3.20 3.03 -6.47
N ARG A 87 3.21 3.58 -7.69
CA ARG A 87 3.50 2.91 -8.96
C ARG A 87 3.81 3.95 -10.04
N TYR A 88 4.43 3.52 -11.14
CA TYR A 88 4.90 4.42 -12.22
C TYR A 88 3.84 5.43 -12.74
N ARG A 89 2.62 4.96 -13.00
CA ARG A 89 1.50 5.78 -13.53
C ARG A 89 0.63 6.42 -12.44
N HIS A 90 0.99 6.27 -11.16
CA HIS A 90 0.30 6.97 -10.08
C HIS A 90 0.53 8.48 -10.20
N ARG A 91 -0.45 9.31 -9.84
CA ARG A 91 -0.31 10.77 -9.98
C ARG A 91 0.45 11.42 -8.82
N GLY A 92 0.69 10.68 -7.74
CA GLY A 92 1.16 11.21 -6.47
C GLY A 92 -0.04 11.47 -5.56
N ALA A 93 0.01 10.95 -4.34
CA ALA A 93 -0.97 11.19 -3.30
C ALA A 93 -0.32 11.98 -2.16
N PRO A 94 -0.95 13.04 -1.65
CA PRO A 94 -0.49 13.73 -0.45
C PRO A 94 -0.41 12.76 0.73
N ALA A 95 0.76 12.73 1.38
CA ALA A 95 1.00 11.85 2.51
C ALA A 95 2.05 12.43 3.47
N THR A 96 2.04 11.90 4.69
CA THR A 96 3.10 12.08 5.67
C THR A 96 4.00 10.85 5.64
N VAL A 97 5.30 11.07 5.40
CA VAL A 97 6.33 10.04 5.51
C VAL A 97 6.95 10.14 6.90
N LEU A 98 6.74 9.14 7.75
CA LEU A 98 7.21 9.10 9.15
C LEU A 98 8.35 8.09 9.29
N ALA A 99 9.53 8.56 9.65
CA ALA A 99 10.71 7.71 9.83
C ALA A 99 10.63 6.89 11.12
N ARG A 100 11.05 5.62 11.03
CA ARG A 100 11.04 4.66 12.13
C ARG A 100 12.46 4.35 12.59
N ALA A 101 12.57 3.85 13.82
CA ALA A 101 13.86 3.48 14.41
C ALA A 101 14.54 2.27 13.72
N ASP A 102 13.77 1.47 12.98
CA ASP A 102 14.24 0.29 12.23
C ASP A 102 14.79 0.64 10.82
N GLY A 103 14.89 1.92 10.48
CA GLY A 103 15.36 2.38 9.16
C GLY A 103 14.31 2.28 8.05
N THR A 104 13.07 1.94 8.38
CA THR A 104 11.91 2.01 7.46
C THR A 104 11.12 3.30 7.69
N CYS A 105 10.11 3.56 6.86
CA CYS A 105 9.12 4.59 7.14
C CYS A 105 7.70 4.07 7.01
N ASP A 106 6.80 4.65 7.80
CA ASP A 106 5.37 4.54 7.56
C ASP A 106 4.94 5.72 6.69
N VAL A 107 4.22 5.43 5.61
CA VAL A 107 3.57 6.45 4.78
C VAL A 107 2.10 6.46 5.14
N LEU A 108 1.61 7.62 5.56
CA LEU A 108 0.22 7.86 5.94
C LEU A 108 -0.41 8.77 4.88
N PHE A 109 -1.29 8.22 4.05
CA PHE A 109 -2.00 8.99 3.04
C PHE A 109 -3.10 9.84 3.69
N ASP A 110 -3.33 11.04 3.15
CA ASP A 110 -4.41 11.91 3.59
C ASP A 110 -5.78 11.28 3.28
N GLU A 111 -5.89 10.60 2.14
CA GLU A 111 -7.05 9.80 1.71
C GLU A 111 -6.61 8.36 1.37
N PRO A 112 -7.46 7.32 1.55
CA PRO A 112 -7.10 5.95 1.21
C PRO A 112 -6.72 5.76 -0.27
N GLU A 113 -5.57 5.13 -0.52
CA GLU A 113 -5.03 4.96 -1.87
C GLU A 113 -5.15 3.52 -2.39
N LYS A 114 -5.56 3.39 -3.66
CA LYS A 114 -5.69 2.09 -4.34
C LYS A 114 -4.38 1.66 -5.00
N GLY A 115 -4.17 0.36 -5.09
CA GLY A 115 -3.05 -0.22 -5.85
C GLY A 115 -1.70 -0.05 -5.18
N VAL A 116 -1.70 0.13 -3.87
CA VAL A 116 -0.56 -0.08 -2.99
C VAL A 116 -0.30 -1.60 -2.96
N SER A 117 0.90 -2.03 -3.31
CA SER A 117 1.20 -3.47 -3.41
C SER A 117 2.65 -3.74 -2.99
N PRO A 118 2.89 -4.72 -2.12
CA PRO A 118 4.24 -5.13 -1.75
C PRO A 118 5.10 -5.44 -2.96
N GLY A 119 6.38 -5.07 -2.90
CA GLY A 119 7.35 -5.25 -3.97
C GLY A 119 7.25 -4.23 -5.12
N GLN A 120 6.35 -3.25 -5.05
CA GLN A 120 6.43 -2.05 -5.89
C GLN A 120 7.29 -0.97 -5.20
N CYS A 121 7.82 -0.04 -5.98
CA CYS A 121 8.53 1.11 -5.43
C CYS A 121 7.55 2.22 -5.01
N ALA A 122 7.79 2.81 -3.85
CA ALA A 122 7.22 4.08 -3.44
C ALA A 122 8.25 5.19 -3.68
N VAL A 123 7.84 6.27 -4.34
CA VAL A 123 8.70 7.43 -4.61
C VAL A 123 8.09 8.66 -3.98
N PHE A 124 8.93 9.44 -3.29
CA PHE A 124 8.54 10.61 -2.51
C PHE A 124 8.97 11.86 -3.26
N TYR A 125 8.02 12.76 -3.50
CA TYR A 125 8.24 14.05 -4.13
C TYR A 125 7.88 15.18 -3.18
N ALA A 126 8.54 16.33 -3.32
CA ALA A 126 8.25 17.52 -2.55
C ALA A 126 6.77 17.91 -2.69
N ALA A 127 6.09 18.09 -1.54
CA ALA A 127 4.73 18.60 -1.53
C ALA A 127 4.73 20.13 -1.81
N ALA A 128 3.66 20.61 -2.43
CA ALA A 128 3.47 22.05 -2.61
C ALA A 128 3.38 22.75 -1.25
N GLY A 129 4.29 23.68 -0.98
CA GLY A 129 4.36 24.43 0.28
C GLY A 129 5.65 24.23 1.06
N GLU A 130 6.42 23.18 0.77
CA GLU A 130 7.70 22.97 1.44
C GLU A 130 8.77 23.90 0.88
N ARG A 131 9.06 24.96 1.62
CA ARG A 131 9.98 26.04 1.21
C ARG A 131 11.42 25.58 1.02
N GLN A 132 11.74 24.37 1.46
CA GLN A 132 13.08 23.79 1.38
C GLN A 132 13.39 23.15 0.02
N PHE A 133 12.37 22.75 -0.74
CA PHE A 133 12.53 21.94 -1.95
C PHE A 133 11.84 22.60 -3.14
N ASP A 134 12.34 22.30 -4.34
CA ASP A 134 11.64 22.70 -5.56
C ASP A 134 10.32 21.92 -5.68
N PRO A 135 9.25 22.52 -6.24
CA PRO A 135 7.99 21.80 -6.46
C PRO A 135 8.21 20.53 -7.31
N GLU A 136 7.65 19.41 -6.87
CA GLU A 136 7.84 18.09 -7.51
C GLU A 136 9.30 17.59 -7.55
N GLU A 137 10.20 18.12 -6.71
CA GLU A 137 11.54 17.57 -6.55
C GLU A 137 11.49 16.14 -6.00
N CYS A 138 12.30 15.24 -6.56
CA CYS A 138 12.38 13.86 -6.10
C CYS A 138 13.20 13.78 -4.81
N LEU A 139 12.52 13.56 -3.68
CA LEU A 139 13.15 13.49 -2.36
C LEU A 139 13.84 12.14 -2.14
N GLY A 140 13.30 11.07 -2.72
CA GLY A 140 13.80 9.72 -2.55
C GLY A 140 12.72 8.67 -2.78
N GLY A 141 12.93 7.48 -2.23
CA GLY A 141 11.94 6.41 -2.28
C GLY A 141 12.43 5.11 -1.65
N GLY A 142 11.67 4.04 -1.83
CA GLY A 142 12.00 2.70 -1.34
C GLY A 142 11.02 1.66 -1.86
N TRP A 143 10.97 0.51 -1.20
CA TRP A 143 10.13 -0.63 -1.58
C TRP A 143 8.98 -0.81 -0.61
N ILE A 144 7.77 -0.98 -1.13
CA ILE A 144 6.58 -1.27 -0.33
C ILE A 144 6.71 -2.68 0.24
N ALA A 145 6.58 -2.80 1.57
CA ALA A 145 6.67 -4.07 2.30
C ALA A 145 5.30 -4.73 2.50
#